data_AF-A0A520G891-F1
#
_entry.id   AF-A0A520G891-F1
#
_cell.length_a   1.000
_cell.length_b   1.000
_cell.length_c   1.000
_cell.angle_alpha   90.00
_cell.angle_beta   90.00
_cell.angle_gamma   90.00
#
_symmetry.space_group_name_H-M   'P 1'
#
loop_
_entity.id
_entity.type
_entity.pdbx_description
1 polymer ?
#
loop_
_entity_poly.entity_id
_entity_poly.type
_entity_poly.pdbx_seq_one_letter_code
_entity_poly.pdbx_strand_id
1 'polypeptide(L)'
;MSWCRCLAARFALVVAAALLGACATPPAGDGANGLKPLVKQPAVPAGAAPRSQVPSVRYDLAVSGYGEEGPDDGIPGDEGPGEIFERGGASWYGIQFHQRKTANGERFNMTEMTAAHKTLPFNTRVCVRSLVNGREVLVRINDRGPYASGRVIDLSRAAAEAIGMLGMGIKQVALSIADKETARCGGAVVGAADPPPQAAEDPAPKPARNGGNGAARKRR
;
A
#
# COMPACT_ATOMS: atom_id res chain seq x y z
N MET A 1 -64.27 55.12 -3.00
CA MET A 1 -63.53 54.78 -1.77
C MET A 1 -62.17 54.22 -2.13
N SER A 2 -61.12 54.68 -1.45
CA SER A 2 -59.75 54.10 -1.39
C SER A 2 -59.01 53.95 -2.73
N TRP A 3 -58.08 54.82 -3.13
CA TRP A 3 -56.87 55.25 -2.42
C TRP A 3 -56.13 54.10 -1.71
N CYS A 4 -54.83 54.06 -1.98
CA CYS A 4 -53.77 53.49 -1.16
C CYS A 4 -53.19 52.14 -1.64
N ARG A 5 -51.86 52.20 -1.85
CA ARG A 5 -50.87 51.12 -1.72
C ARG A 5 -50.66 50.23 -2.95
N CYS A 6 -49.82 50.68 -3.88
CA CYS A 6 -48.80 49.81 -4.50
C CYS A 6 -47.63 50.59 -5.14
N LEU A 7 -47.40 51.84 -4.73
CA LEU A 7 -46.23 52.62 -5.17
C LEU A 7 -44.95 52.32 -4.35
N ALA A 8 -44.91 51.20 -3.62
CA ALA A 8 -43.87 50.89 -2.64
C ALA A 8 -42.98 49.68 -3.01
N ALA A 9 -43.07 49.16 -4.24
CA ALA A 9 -42.41 47.90 -4.61
C ALA A 9 -41.49 47.97 -5.84
N ARG A 10 -41.07 49.16 -6.29
CA ARG A 10 -40.10 49.28 -7.41
C ARG A 10 -38.89 50.19 -7.14
N PHE A 11 -38.77 50.75 -5.94
CA PHE A 11 -37.63 51.59 -5.52
C PHE A 11 -36.65 50.88 -4.56
N ALA A 12 -36.81 49.58 -4.35
CA ALA A 12 -35.96 48.78 -3.45
C ALA A 12 -34.96 47.86 -4.19
N LEU A 13 -34.68 48.12 -5.47
CA LEU A 13 -33.78 47.26 -6.28
C LEU A 13 -32.69 48.04 -7.05
N VAL A 14 -32.47 49.33 -6.73
CA VAL A 14 -31.41 50.14 -7.37
C VAL A 14 -30.45 50.80 -6.36
N VAL A 15 -30.68 50.65 -5.04
CA VAL A 15 -29.83 51.29 -4.01
C VAL A 15 -28.89 50.31 -3.28
N ALA A 16 -28.97 49.00 -3.55
CA ALA A 16 -28.09 47.99 -2.94
C ALA A 16 -26.94 47.51 -3.85
N ALA A 17 -26.51 48.33 -4.82
CA ALA A 17 -25.38 48.02 -5.72
C ALA A 17 -24.34 49.16 -5.80
N ALA A 18 -24.30 50.04 -4.80
CA ALA A 18 -23.44 51.24 -4.80
C ALA A 18 -22.76 51.51 -3.45
N LEU A 19 -22.42 50.48 -2.66
CA LEU A 19 -21.73 50.63 -1.36
C LEU A 19 -20.69 49.53 -1.07
N LEU A 20 -19.86 49.14 -2.04
CA LEU A 20 -18.60 48.39 -1.79
C LEU A 20 -17.46 48.81 -2.74
N GLY A 21 -17.43 50.09 -3.13
CA GLY A 21 -16.33 50.69 -3.87
C GLY A 21 -15.53 51.63 -2.98
N ALA A 22 -14.61 51.10 -2.18
CA ALA A 22 -13.49 51.85 -1.62
C ALA A 22 -12.45 50.91 -0.97
N CYS A 23 -11.17 51.17 -1.33
CA CYS A 23 -9.97 50.79 -0.59
C CYS A 23 -9.44 49.35 -0.73
N ALA A 24 -8.71 49.09 -1.81
CA ALA A 24 -7.46 48.31 -1.76
C ALA A 24 -6.64 48.50 -3.04
N THR A 25 -5.98 49.65 -3.19
CA THR A 25 -4.80 49.78 -4.06
C THR A 25 -3.57 49.34 -3.26
N PRO A 26 -2.96 48.18 -3.55
CA PRO A 26 -1.62 47.90 -3.05
C PRO A 26 -0.58 48.70 -3.87
N PRO A 27 0.50 49.19 -3.24
CA PRO A 27 1.54 49.96 -3.90
C PRO A 27 2.30 49.12 -4.93
N ALA A 28 2.81 49.81 -5.96
CA ALA A 28 3.82 49.29 -6.87
C ALA A 28 5.03 48.80 -6.06
N GLY A 29 5.16 47.48 -5.95
CA GLY A 29 6.35 46.83 -5.43
C GLY A 29 7.39 46.72 -6.53
N ASP A 30 8.18 47.78 -6.71
CA ASP A 30 9.52 47.65 -7.30
C ASP A 30 10.39 46.89 -6.30
N GLY A 31 10.38 45.58 -6.44
CA GLY A 31 11.08 44.65 -5.56
C GLY A 31 11.51 43.42 -6.34
N ALA A 32 12.25 43.64 -7.42
CA ALA A 32 13.06 42.61 -8.04
C ALA A 32 14.13 42.15 -7.03
N ASN A 33 13.73 41.31 -6.08
CA ASN A 33 14.65 40.43 -5.38
C ASN A 33 15.10 39.38 -6.39
N GLY A 34 16.03 39.80 -7.25
CA GLY A 34 16.84 38.91 -8.05
C GLY A 34 17.61 38.01 -7.09
N LEU A 35 17.10 36.81 -6.88
CA LEU A 35 17.89 35.71 -6.37
C LEU A 35 19.04 35.51 -7.36
N LYS A 36 20.21 36.06 -7.00
CA LYS A 36 21.44 35.80 -7.74
C LYS A 36 21.68 34.29 -7.67
N PRO A 37 21.80 33.58 -8.81
CA PRO A 37 22.09 32.16 -8.77
C PRO A 37 23.42 31.97 -8.03
N LEU A 38 23.44 31.09 -7.03
CA LEU A 38 24.67 30.73 -6.34
C LEU A 38 25.66 30.22 -7.38
N VAL A 39 26.82 30.87 -7.46
CA VAL A 39 27.92 30.40 -8.29
C VAL A 39 28.24 28.98 -7.82
N LYS A 40 28.08 28.01 -8.72
CA LYS A 40 28.38 26.59 -8.45
C LYS A 40 29.90 26.42 -8.40
N GLN A 41 30.53 26.92 -7.34
CA GLN A 41 31.92 26.60 -7.06
C GLN A 41 31.96 25.16 -6.52
N PRO A 42 32.79 24.28 -7.10
CA PRO A 42 33.02 22.98 -6.50
C PRO A 42 33.53 23.19 -5.07
N ALA A 43 32.92 22.50 -4.10
CA ALA A 43 33.22 22.63 -2.67
C ALA A 43 34.67 22.23 -2.29
N VAL A 44 35.48 21.88 -3.27
CA VAL A 44 36.84 21.38 -3.11
C VAL A 44 37.69 21.95 -4.25
N PRO A 45 38.80 22.65 -3.96
CA PRO A 45 39.75 23.05 -4.99
C PRO A 45 40.38 21.80 -5.61
N ALA A 46 40.65 21.85 -6.92
CA ALA A 46 41.35 20.78 -7.61
C ALA A 46 42.71 20.53 -6.95
N GLY A 47 42.96 19.29 -6.52
CA GLY A 47 44.21 18.91 -5.84
C GLY A 47 44.18 18.95 -4.31
N ALA A 48 43.04 19.22 -3.67
CA ALA A 48 42.93 19.07 -2.22
C ALA A 48 43.12 17.60 -1.80
N ALA A 49 43.93 17.37 -0.76
CA ALA A 49 44.10 16.04 -0.17
C ALA A 49 42.75 15.47 0.32
N PRO A 50 42.54 14.14 0.21
CA PRO A 50 41.31 13.52 0.68
C PRO A 50 41.15 13.74 2.18
N ARG A 51 39.95 14.17 2.61
CA ARG A 51 39.62 14.41 4.03
C ARG A 51 39.53 13.13 4.86
N SER A 52 39.53 11.97 4.21
CA SER A 52 39.42 10.65 4.85
C SER A 52 40.70 9.86 4.60
N GLN A 53 41.28 9.35 5.68
CA GLN A 53 42.42 8.42 5.67
C GLN A 53 42.01 6.97 5.41
N VAL A 54 40.72 6.70 5.15
CA VAL A 54 40.27 5.32 4.89
C VAL A 54 40.84 4.88 3.53
N PRO A 55 41.70 3.85 3.49
CA PRO A 55 42.24 3.36 2.23
C PRO A 55 41.08 2.91 1.34
N SER A 56 41.08 3.34 0.09
CA SER A 56 40.09 2.90 -0.89
C SER A 56 40.21 1.39 -1.05
N VAL A 57 39.21 0.65 -0.55
CA VAL A 57 39.14 -0.80 -0.68
C VAL A 57 39.10 -1.13 -2.18
N ARG A 58 40.07 -1.94 -2.58
CA ARG A 58 40.21 -2.47 -3.93
C ARG A 58 39.18 -3.60 -4.14
N TYR A 59 38.19 -3.36 -5.00
CA TYR A 59 37.09 -4.30 -5.32
C TYR A 59 37.45 -5.33 -6.41
N ASP A 60 38.71 -5.43 -6.80
CA ASP A 60 39.20 -6.22 -7.94
C ASP A 60 39.74 -7.62 -7.57
N LEU A 61 39.44 -8.11 -6.36
CA LEU A 61 39.95 -9.41 -5.86
C LEU A 61 38.87 -10.42 -5.46
N ALA A 62 37.74 -10.44 -6.18
CA ALA A 62 36.70 -11.45 -5.99
C ALA A 62 36.03 -11.88 -7.31
N VAL A 63 36.78 -12.39 -8.28
CA VAL A 63 36.22 -13.26 -9.33
C VAL A 63 37.21 -14.39 -9.63
N SER A 64 37.12 -15.46 -8.83
CA SER A 64 37.48 -16.82 -9.26
C SER A 64 36.87 -17.80 -8.26
N GLY A 65 35.63 -18.21 -8.54
CA GLY A 65 34.89 -19.11 -7.69
C GLY A 65 33.42 -19.13 -8.06
N TYR A 66 33.10 -19.78 -9.18
CA TYR A 66 31.75 -20.30 -9.40
C TYR A 66 31.50 -21.36 -8.31
N GLY A 67 30.74 -20.99 -7.29
CA GLY A 67 30.18 -21.85 -6.26
C GLY A 67 28.84 -21.27 -5.85
N GLU A 68 27.82 -22.13 -5.81
CA GLU A 68 26.39 -21.81 -5.68
C GLU A 68 25.99 -21.23 -4.30
N GLU A 69 26.52 -20.09 -3.92
CA GLU A 69 26.09 -19.39 -2.71
C GLU A 69 25.38 -18.10 -3.15
N GLY A 70 24.05 -18.12 -3.00
CA GLY A 70 23.21 -16.95 -3.23
C GLY A 70 23.68 -15.74 -2.42
N PRO A 71 23.27 -14.51 -2.78
CA PRO A 71 23.76 -13.29 -2.15
C PRO A 71 23.58 -13.33 -0.63
N ASP A 72 24.70 -13.51 0.08
CA ASP A 72 24.81 -13.48 1.54
C ASP A 72 24.28 -12.13 2.05
N ASP A 73 23.10 -12.14 2.66
CA ASP A 73 22.52 -10.98 3.31
C ASP A 73 23.08 -10.75 4.73
N GLY A 74 24.17 -11.44 5.08
CA GLY A 74 25.01 -11.19 6.24
C GLY A 74 24.48 -11.79 7.54
N ILE A 75 23.58 -12.78 7.46
CA ILE A 75 22.99 -13.47 8.61
C ILE A 75 23.50 -14.93 8.65
N PRO A 76 24.42 -15.28 9.55
CA PRO A 76 24.95 -16.64 9.62
C PRO A 76 23.86 -17.66 10.02
N GLY A 77 23.59 -18.64 9.15
CA GLY A 77 22.64 -19.73 9.38
C GLY A 77 21.23 -19.53 8.81
N ASP A 78 21.00 -18.43 8.09
CA ASP A 78 19.77 -18.19 7.34
C ASP A 78 19.89 -18.81 5.95
N GLU A 79 19.51 -20.09 5.81
CA GLU A 79 19.03 -20.56 4.51
C GLU A 79 17.67 -19.88 4.30
N GLY A 80 17.74 -18.59 3.96
CA GLY A 80 16.59 -17.72 3.81
C GLY A 80 15.60 -18.27 2.79
N PRO A 81 14.44 -17.64 2.63
CA PRO A 81 13.42 -18.15 1.74
C PRO A 81 13.95 -18.12 0.31
N GLY A 82 14.43 -19.25 -0.19
CA GLY A 82 14.82 -19.52 -1.58
C GLY A 82 15.58 -18.41 -2.33
N GLU A 83 15.64 -18.54 -3.64
CA GLU A 83 16.06 -17.47 -4.52
C GLU A 83 15.01 -16.34 -4.51
N ILE A 84 15.46 -15.08 -4.40
CA ILE A 84 14.56 -13.93 -4.43
C ILE A 84 14.05 -13.73 -5.85
N PHE A 85 12.74 -13.93 -6.03
CA PHE A 85 12.05 -13.78 -7.30
C PHE A 85 11.82 -12.31 -7.66
N GLU A 86 11.33 -11.49 -6.73
CA GLU A 86 10.99 -10.09 -6.99
C GLU A 86 11.07 -9.24 -5.70
N ARG A 87 11.30 -7.93 -5.83
CA ARG A 87 11.27 -6.96 -4.73
C ARG A 87 10.37 -5.78 -5.06
N GLY A 88 9.70 -5.23 -4.06
CA GLY A 88 8.95 -3.99 -4.20
C GLY A 88 7.95 -3.75 -3.08
N GLY A 89 6.97 -2.88 -3.33
CA GLY A 89 5.96 -2.52 -2.35
C GLY A 89 4.90 -3.63 -2.18
N ALA A 90 4.66 -4.02 -0.93
CA ALA A 90 3.48 -4.75 -0.51
C ALA A 90 2.41 -3.79 -0.01
N SER A 91 1.15 -4.08 -0.30
CA SER A 91 0.01 -3.53 0.44
C SER A 91 -0.92 -4.67 0.88
N TRP A 92 -2.11 -4.35 1.38
CA TRP A 92 -3.08 -5.36 1.79
C TRP A 92 -4.52 -4.94 1.45
N TYR A 93 -5.38 -5.94 1.21
CA TYR A 93 -6.77 -5.71 0.82
C TYR A 93 -7.63 -5.21 1.99
N GLY A 94 -8.34 -4.11 1.77
CA GLY A 94 -9.32 -3.61 2.73
C GLY A 94 -10.48 -4.57 2.99
N ILE A 95 -11.16 -4.39 4.12
CA ILE A 95 -12.23 -5.28 4.61
C ILE A 95 -13.39 -5.42 3.59
N GLN A 96 -13.65 -4.39 2.78
CA GLN A 96 -14.69 -4.41 1.74
C GLN A 96 -14.52 -5.48 0.65
N PHE A 97 -13.34 -6.10 0.55
CA PHE A 97 -13.10 -7.16 -0.42
C PHE A 97 -13.54 -8.54 0.07
N HIS A 98 -13.83 -8.71 1.36
CA HIS A 98 -14.19 -10.00 1.93
C HIS A 98 -15.41 -10.62 1.22
N GLN A 99 -15.32 -11.92 0.93
CA GLN A 99 -16.33 -12.72 0.21
C GLN A 99 -16.57 -12.35 -1.25
N ARG A 100 -15.80 -11.41 -1.82
CA ARG A 100 -15.83 -11.14 -3.27
C ARG A 100 -15.08 -12.23 -4.02
N LYS A 101 -15.44 -12.44 -5.29
CA LYS A 101 -14.71 -13.37 -6.16
C LYS A 101 -13.32 -12.82 -6.48
N THR A 102 -12.30 -13.64 -6.31
CA THR A 102 -10.93 -13.41 -6.77
C THR A 102 -10.78 -13.85 -8.24
N ALA A 103 -9.63 -13.54 -8.85
CA ALA A 103 -9.34 -13.90 -10.23
C ALA A 103 -9.24 -15.41 -10.49
N ASN A 104 -8.93 -16.23 -9.48
CA ASN A 104 -8.98 -17.70 -9.59
C ASN A 104 -10.39 -18.29 -9.39
N GLY A 105 -11.39 -17.46 -9.09
CA GLY A 105 -12.78 -17.86 -8.91
C GLY A 105 -13.19 -18.20 -7.46
N GLU A 106 -12.23 -18.29 -6.53
CA GLU A 106 -12.51 -18.47 -5.10
C GLU A 106 -13.15 -17.21 -4.48
N ARG A 107 -13.73 -17.32 -3.28
CA ARG A 107 -14.14 -16.15 -2.51
C ARG A 107 -12.98 -15.68 -1.65
N PHE A 108 -12.67 -14.39 -1.70
CA PHE A 108 -11.60 -13.81 -0.89
C PHE A 108 -11.93 -13.91 0.60
N ASN A 109 -11.08 -14.61 1.34
CA ASN A 109 -11.12 -14.65 2.79
C ASN A 109 -9.98 -13.81 3.37
N MET A 110 -10.32 -12.81 4.17
CA MET A 110 -9.33 -11.90 4.77
C MET A 110 -8.52 -12.56 5.89
N THR A 111 -9.01 -13.69 6.44
CA THR A 111 -8.36 -14.43 7.52
C THR A 111 -7.42 -15.53 7.02
N GLU A 112 -7.42 -15.82 5.72
CA GLU A 112 -6.55 -16.82 5.11
C GLU A 112 -5.19 -16.23 4.70
N MET A 113 -4.18 -17.09 4.57
CA MET A 113 -2.83 -16.70 4.16
C MET A 113 -2.73 -16.65 2.63
N THR A 114 -3.41 -15.69 2.02
CA THR A 114 -3.47 -15.53 0.56
C THR A 114 -2.99 -14.15 0.12
N ALA A 115 -2.63 -14.04 -1.16
CA ALA A 115 -2.19 -12.80 -1.77
C ALA A 115 -2.54 -12.71 -3.26
N ALA A 116 -2.50 -11.49 -3.79
CA ALA A 116 -2.60 -11.19 -5.21
C ALA A 116 -1.24 -10.85 -5.80
N HIS A 117 -0.97 -11.42 -6.98
CA HIS A 117 0.24 -11.14 -7.75
C HIS A 117 -0.09 -11.04 -9.24
N LYS A 118 0.70 -10.25 -10.00
CA LYS A 118 0.40 -9.91 -11.40
C LYS A 118 0.52 -11.13 -12.33
N THR A 119 1.62 -11.87 -12.19
CA THR A 119 2.06 -12.87 -13.18
C THR A 119 2.19 -14.29 -12.63
N LEU A 120 2.58 -14.45 -11.36
CA LEU A 120 2.70 -15.77 -10.72
C LEU A 120 1.45 -16.65 -10.93
N PRO A 121 1.64 -17.95 -11.24
CA PRO A 121 0.54 -18.90 -11.32
C PRO A 121 -0.32 -18.91 -10.06
N PHE A 122 -1.60 -19.24 -10.22
CA PHE A 122 -2.45 -19.47 -9.06
C PHE A 122 -1.95 -20.69 -8.29
N ASN A 123 -2.17 -20.68 -6.98
CA ASN A 123 -1.71 -21.66 -6.00
C ASN A 123 -0.20 -21.74 -5.81
N THR A 124 0.59 -20.88 -6.46
CA THR A 124 2.00 -20.70 -6.10
C THR A 124 2.10 -20.24 -4.66
N ARG A 125 2.96 -20.92 -3.88
CA ARG A 125 3.32 -20.51 -2.53
C ARG A 125 4.50 -19.55 -2.59
N VAL A 126 4.36 -18.42 -1.91
CA VAL A 126 5.35 -17.35 -1.92
C VAL A 126 5.68 -17.04 -0.48
N CYS A 127 6.97 -17.05 -0.15
CA CYS A 127 7.44 -16.46 1.07
C CYS A 127 7.65 -14.96 0.87
N VAL A 128 7.01 -14.16 1.73
CA VAL A 128 7.06 -12.71 1.69
C VAL A 128 7.89 -12.25 2.87
N ARG A 129 9.09 -11.73 2.60
CA ARG A 129 10.00 -11.18 3.60
C ARG A 129 9.90 -9.67 3.65
N SER A 130 9.68 -9.12 4.84
CA SER A 130 9.69 -7.68 5.08
C SER A 130 11.11 -7.18 5.22
N LEU A 131 11.49 -6.26 4.34
CA LEU A 131 12.82 -5.62 4.36
C LEU A 131 12.94 -4.57 5.50
N VAL A 132 11.84 -4.27 6.18
CA VAL A 132 11.78 -3.27 7.25
C VAL A 132 12.04 -3.89 8.63
N ASN A 133 11.53 -5.09 8.87
CA ASN A 133 11.56 -5.73 10.20
C ASN A 133 12.01 -7.19 10.17
N GLY A 134 12.43 -7.72 9.01
CA GLY A 134 12.91 -9.09 8.85
C GLY A 134 11.84 -10.18 8.99
N ARG A 135 10.57 -9.83 9.23
CA ARG A 135 9.50 -10.83 9.37
C ARG A 135 9.13 -11.45 8.04
N GLU A 136 8.76 -12.71 8.09
CA GLU A 136 8.38 -13.50 6.93
C GLU A 136 7.00 -14.11 7.09
N VAL A 137 6.32 -14.31 5.96
CA VAL A 137 5.03 -14.99 5.93
C VAL A 137 4.86 -15.77 4.65
N LEU A 138 4.40 -17.02 4.76
CA LEU A 138 4.05 -17.84 3.62
C LEU A 138 2.62 -17.52 3.19
N VAL A 139 2.43 -17.26 1.90
CA VAL A 139 1.10 -17.00 1.32
C VAL A 139 0.88 -17.79 0.04
N ARG A 140 -0.38 -18.07 -0.27
CA ARG A 140 -0.81 -18.67 -1.54
C ARG A 140 -1.34 -17.60 -2.49
N ILE A 141 -0.92 -17.63 -3.75
CA ILE A 141 -1.46 -16.72 -4.78
C ILE A 141 -2.84 -17.20 -5.23
N ASN A 142 -3.88 -16.41 -5.00
CA ASN A 142 -5.25 -16.72 -5.43
C ASN A 142 -5.93 -15.58 -6.22
N ASP A 143 -5.26 -14.44 -6.38
CA ASP A 143 -5.83 -13.29 -7.05
C ASP A 143 -4.82 -12.55 -7.94
N ARG A 144 -5.30 -11.57 -8.73
CA ARG A 144 -4.50 -10.79 -9.69
C ARG A 144 -4.43 -9.31 -9.31
N GLY A 145 -3.27 -8.72 -9.57
CA GLY A 145 -2.90 -7.38 -9.13
C GLY A 145 -1.59 -7.45 -8.33
N PRO A 146 -1.18 -6.39 -7.62
CA PRO A 146 -1.71 -5.03 -7.66
C PRO A 146 -1.45 -4.33 -8.99
N TYR A 147 -2.35 -3.44 -9.42
CA TYR A 147 -2.17 -2.67 -10.67
C TYR A 147 -1.57 -1.27 -10.47
N ALA A 148 -1.39 -0.83 -9.22
CA ALA A 148 -0.72 0.45 -8.99
C ALA A 148 0.81 0.29 -9.07
N SER A 149 1.46 1.30 -9.64
CA SER A 149 2.92 1.34 -9.80
C SER A 149 3.66 1.19 -8.48
N GLY A 150 4.80 0.49 -8.52
CA GLY A 150 5.66 0.26 -7.35
C GLY A 150 5.16 -0.79 -6.36
N ARG A 151 3.95 -1.35 -6.56
CA ARG A 151 3.47 -2.50 -5.79
C ARG A 151 3.66 -3.81 -6.58
N VAL A 152 4.09 -4.83 -5.86
CA VAL A 152 4.37 -6.17 -6.38
C VAL A 152 3.40 -7.21 -5.82
N ILE A 153 2.87 -7.00 -4.60
CA ILE A 153 1.96 -7.94 -3.95
C ILE A 153 0.91 -7.23 -3.10
N ASP A 154 -0.32 -7.74 -3.10
CA ASP A 154 -1.37 -7.33 -2.17
C ASP A 154 -1.75 -8.52 -1.28
N LEU A 155 -1.50 -8.38 0.03
CA LEU A 155 -1.70 -9.43 1.02
C LEU A 155 -3.14 -9.44 1.57
N SER A 156 -3.58 -10.57 2.11
CA SER A 156 -4.73 -10.63 3.01
C SER A 156 -4.46 -9.88 4.31
N ARG A 157 -5.50 -9.59 5.09
CA ARG A 157 -5.33 -8.95 6.41
C ARG A 157 -4.54 -9.84 7.36
N ALA A 158 -4.81 -11.15 7.39
CA ALA A 158 -4.07 -12.09 8.26
C ALA A 158 -2.57 -12.12 7.92
N ALA A 159 -2.23 -12.19 6.62
CA ALA A 159 -0.82 -12.15 6.20
C ALA A 159 -0.17 -10.78 6.51
N ALA A 160 -0.91 -9.69 6.32
CA ALA A 160 -0.45 -8.35 6.66
C ALA A 160 -0.22 -8.16 8.17
N GLU A 161 -1.03 -8.80 9.01
CA GLU A 161 -0.85 -8.82 10.47
C GLU A 161 0.41 -9.60 10.85
N ALA A 162 0.58 -10.81 10.30
CA ALA A 162 1.74 -11.66 10.57
C ALA A 162 3.07 -10.96 10.22
N ILE A 163 3.15 -10.34 9.05
CA ILE A 163 4.34 -9.60 8.61
C ILE A 163 4.47 -8.22 9.30
N GLY A 164 3.45 -7.80 10.06
CA GLY A 164 3.42 -6.55 10.83
C GLY A 164 3.35 -5.30 9.95
N MET A 165 2.33 -5.21 9.07
CA MET A 165 2.11 -4.07 8.17
C MET A 165 0.74 -3.41 8.27
N LEU A 166 -0.14 -3.80 9.20
CA LEU A 166 -1.48 -3.21 9.34
C LEU A 166 -1.50 -1.68 9.55
N GLY A 167 -0.44 -1.11 10.13
CA GLY A 167 -0.31 0.34 10.36
C GLY A 167 0.44 1.12 9.28
N MET A 168 0.95 0.45 8.25
CA MET A 168 1.71 1.07 7.15
C MET A 168 0.96 0.92 5.84
N GLY A 169 0.83 2.00 5.06
CA GLY A 169 0.12 1.94 3.77
C GLY A 169 0.82 1.02 2.76
N ILE A 170 2.14 1.15 2.62
CA ILE A 170 2.97 0.32 1.74
C ILE A 170 4.23 -0.08 2.51
N LYS A 171 4.61 -1.36 2.44
CA LYS A 171 5.82 -1.91 3.06
C LYS A 171 6.74 -2.49 2.00
N GLN A 172 8.05 -2.26 2.08
CA GLN A 172 9.01 -2.89 1.16
C GLN A 172 9.22 -4.37 1.52
N VAL A 173 9.11 -5.25 0.53
CA VAL A 173 9.22 -6.70 0.68
C VAL A 173 10.12 -7.33 -0.40
N ALA A 174 10.64 -8.51 -0.09
CA ALA A 174 11.21 -9.45 -1.05
C ALA A 174 10.31 -10.69 -1.12
N LEU A 175 10.08 -11.17 -2.34
CA LEU A 175 9.28 -12.35 -2.64
C LEU A 175 10.20 -13.48 -3.07
N SER A 176 9.94 -14.67 -2.54
CA SER A 176 10.63 -15.89 -2.95
C SER A 176 9.62 -16.99 -3.18
N ILE A 177 9.82 -17.79 -4.23
CA ILE A 177 8.93 -18.91 -4.53
C ILE A 177 9.29 -20.07 -3.61
N ALA A 178 8.30 -20.60 -2.90
CA ALA A 178 8.47 -21.72 -2.00
C ALA A 178 7.98 -23.01 -2.69
N ASP A 179 8.85 -23.55 -3.54
CA ASP A 179 8.60 -24.73 -4.38
C ASP A 179 9.23 -26.01 -3.83
N LYS A 180 10.35 -25.90 -3.11
CA LYS A 180 11.06 -27.03 -2.52
C LYS A 180 10.48 -27.39 -1.15
N GLU A 181 10.35 -28.69 -0.86
CA GLU A 181 9.95 -29.21 0.47
C GLU A 181 10.86 -28.72 1.61
N THR A 182 12.08 -28.30 1.27
CA THR A 182 13.07 -27.73 2.18
C THR A 182 12.97 -26.21 2.33
N ALA A 183 12.19 -25.51 1.50
CA ALA A 183 12.04 -24.06 1.63
C ALA A 183 11.42 -23.73 3.00
N ARG A 184 12.10 -22.87 3.76
CA ARG A 184 11.61 -22.36 5.03
C ARG A 184 11.15 -20.93 4.83
N CYS A 185 10.02 -20.59 5.46
CA CYS A 185 9.51 -19.23 5.51
C CYS A 185 9.06 -18.94 6.93
N GLY A 186 9.73 -18.01 7.61
CA GLY A 186 9.41 -17.66 9.01
C GLY A 186 9.51 -18.84 9.98
N GLY A 187 10.42 -19.79 9.71
CA GLY A 187 10.62 -21.00 10.54
C GLY A 187 9.65 -22.16 10.25
N ALA A 188 8.65 -21.99 9.38
CA ALA A 188 7.79 -23.07 8.92
C ALA A 188 8.38 -23.79 7.69
N VAL A 189 8.36 -25.12 7.71
CA VAL A 189 8.71 -25.96 6.54
C VAL A 189 7.50 -26.06 5.60
N VAL A 190 7.71 -25.72 4.32
CA VAL A 190 6.63 -25.56 3.33
C VAL A 190 6.06 -26.90 2.82
N GLY A 191 6.54 -28.05 3.33
CA GLY A 191 6.07 -29.40 2.96
C GLY A 191 4.93 -29.97 3.81
N ALA A 192 4.54 -29.36 4.93
CA ALA A 192 3.35 -29.81 5.67
C ALA A 192 2.12 -29.39 4.86
N ALA A 193 1.54 -30.33 4.13
CA ALA A 193 0.33 -30.11 3.33
C ALA A 193 -0.74 -29.40 4.17
N ASP A 194 -0.95 -28.11 3.90
CA ASP A 194 -2.16 -27.43 4.35
C ASP A 194 -3.36 -28.27 3.90
N PRO A 195 -4.38 -28.45 4.76
CA PRO A 195 -5.62 -29.07 4.34
C PRO A 195 -6.14 -28.35 3.08
N PRO A 196 -6.77 -29.07 2.14
CA PRO A 196 -7.31 -28.49 0.92
C PRO A 196 -8.13 -27.25 1.25
N PRO A 197 -8.14 -26.22 0.39
CA PRO A 197 -8.90 -25.01 0.62
C PRO A 197 -10.31 -25.44 1.00
N GLN A 198 -10.70 -25.17 2.24
CA GLN A 198 -12.01 -25.53 2.74
C GLN A 198 -12.99 -24.82 1.83
N ALA A 199 -13.62 -25.60 0.95
CA ALA A 199 -14.68 -25.13 0.08
C ALA A 199 -15.65 -24.40 1.00
N ALA A 200 -15.84 -23.11 0.73
CA ALA A 200 -16.63 -22.17 1.51
C ALA A 200 -17.76 -22.88 2.26
N GLU A 201 -17.59 -23.09 3.57
CA GLU A 201 -18.74 -23.38 4.42
C GLU A 201 -19.59 -22.12 4.37
N ASP A 202 -20.73 -22.23 3.70
CA ASP A 202 -21.69 -21.14 3.58
C ASP A 202 -21.96 -20.57 4.99
N PRO A 203 -21.79 -19.24 5.19
CA PRO A 203 -22.10 -18.66 6.49
C PRO A 203 -23.58 -18.93 6.78
N ALA A 204 -23.83 -19.55 7.93
CA ALA A 204 -25.15 -19.93 8.41
C ALA A 204 -26.19 -18.82 8.14
N PRO A 205 -27.40 -19.17 7.69
CA PRO A 205 -28.41 -18.19 7.32
C PRO A 205 -28.68 -17.26 8.51
N LYS A 206 -28.51 -15.95 8.28
CA LYS A 206 -28.86 -14.93 9.27
C LYS A 206 -30.33 -15.15 9.69
N PRO A 207 -30.66 -15.10 10.99
CA PRO A 207 -32.03 -15.30 11.43
C PRO A 207 -32.94 -14.27 10.75
N ALA A 208 -34.01 -14.76 10.15
CA ALA A 208 -35.02 -13.95 9.48
C ALA A 208 -35.54 -12.90 10.47
N ARG A 209 -35.39 -11.62 10.11
CA ARG A 209 -35.96 -10.51 10.86
C ARG A 209 -37.48 -10.63 10.75
N ASN A 210 -38.12 -11.09 11.83
CA ASN A 210 -39.56 -11.32 11.86
C ASN A 210 -40.30 -9.98 11.70
N GLY A 211 -40.81 -9.73 10.49
CA GLY A 211 -41.64 -8.59 10.16
C GLY A 211 -43.06 -8.80 10.67
N GLY A 212 -43.29 -8.53 11.95
CA GLY A 212 -44.63 -8.43 12.53
C GLY A 212 -45.24 -7.06 12.23
N ASN A 213 -46.04 -6.99 11.16
CA ASN A 213 -46.78 -5.80 10.76
C ASN A 213 -48.19 -5.84 11.35
N GLY A 214 -48.65 -4.69 11.85
CA GLY A 214 -50.08 -4.34 11.89
C GLY A 214 -50.82 -4.55 13.21
N ALA A 215 -51.35 -3.46 13.77
CA ALA A 215 -52.78 -3.19 13.65
C ALA A 215 -53.13 -1.85 14.30
N ALA A 216 -53.77 -1.00 13.50
CA ALA A 216 -54.45 0.20 13.93
C ALA A 216 -55.48 -0.08 15.04
N ARG A 217 -55.62 0.84 15.99
CA ARG A 217 -56.87 1.00 16.73
C ARG A 217 -57.32 2.47 16.72
N LYS A 218 -58.36 2.70 15.92
CA LYS A 218 -59.19 3.89 15.86
C LYS A 218 -59.88 4.17 17.20
N ARG A 219 -60.00 5.47 17.52
CA ARG A 219 -61.13 6.20 18.15
C ARG A 219 -61.53 5.83 19.59
N ARG A 220 -61.39 6.80 20.50
CA ARG A 220 -62.49 7.65 21.00
C ARG A 220 -61.92 8.92 21.63
#